data_AF-M0C4E6-F1
#
_entry.id   AF-M0C4E6-F1
#
_cell.length_a   1.000
_cell.length_b   1.000
_cell.length_c   1.000
_cell.angle_alpha   90.00
_cell.angle_beta   90.00
_cell.angle_gamma   90.00
#
_symmetry.space_group_name_H-M   'P 1'
#
loop_
_entity.id
_entity.type
_entity.pdbx_description
1 polymer ?
#
loop_
_entity_poly.entity_id
_entity_poly.type
_entity_poly.pdbx_seq_one_letter_code
_entity_poly.pdbx_strand_id
1 'polypeptide(L)'
;MVKIDPSGDPELKAVFEGIKGKIVNSEEEYRRFVQKNPLPEGYVWCRSPFTGKGKWKVTHKKAPDISTTDTGLEQDLRSLLQTWGLWNHFEQDVRILGRQLDFADRQNKVVLEPGAVYWHTPDGCEGEALAAIGEHPEEVYSPPTESDIQKQRTLEEAGWQVLWITENAVSNDAEAIKDWLEETAVL
;
A
#
# COMPACT_ATOMS: atom_id res chain seq x y z
N MET A 1 -10.85 6.58 13.11
CA MET A 1 -12.21 6.20 12.68
C MET A 1 -12.85 5.36 13.78
N VAL A 2 -14.14 5.51 14.06
CA VAL A 2 -14.85 4.64 15.01
C VAL A 2 -15.12 3.31 14.31
N LYS A 3 -14.47 2.23 14.75
CA LYS A 3 -14.77 0.87 14.30
C LYS A 3 -16.09 0.44 14.96
N ILE A 4 -17.03 -0.03 14.16
CA ILE A 4 -18.35 -0.48 14.63
C ILE A 4 -18.29 -2.01 14.73
N ASP A 5 -18.64 -2.57 15.89
CA ASP A 5 -18.83 -4.01 16.05
C ASP A 5 -20.26 -4.37 15.63
N PRO A 6 -20.49 -5.07 14.50
CA PRO A 6 -21.84 -5.42 14.06
C PRO A 6 -22.36 -6.71 14.69
N SER A 7 -21.59 -7.38 15.55
CA SER A 7 -21.89 -8.74 16.02
C SER A 7 -23.21 -8.83 16.82
N GLY A 8 -23.83 -7.67 17.13
CA GLY A 8 -25.15 -7.59 17.76
C GLY A 8 -26.22 -6.76 17.04
N ASP A 9 -25.99 -6.16 15.85
CA ASP A 9 -26.93 -5.19 15.26
C ASP A 9 -27.42 -5.56 13.84
N PRO A 10 -28.64 -6.14 13.73
CA PRO A 10 -29.28 -6.47 12.45
C PRO A 10 -29.57 -5.27 11.54
N GLU A 11 -29.76 -4.07 12.10
CA GLU A 11 -30.04 -2.85 11.33
C GLU A 11 -28.79 -2.37 10.60
N LEU A 12 -27.64 -2.40 11.28
CA LEU A 12 -26.34 -2.13 10.67
C LEU A 12 -26.07 -3.10 9.50
N LYS A 13 -26.31 -4.39 9.71
CA LYS A 13 -26.17 -5.40 8.64
C LYS A 13 -27.08 -5.14 7.43
N ALA A 14 -28.33 -4.73 7.66
CA ALA A 14 -29.26 -4.38 6.60
C ALA A 14 -28.84 -3.12 5.83
N VAL A 15 -28.29 -2.11 6.52
CA VAL A 15 -27.72 -0.92 5.89
C VAL A 15 -26.52 -1.30 5.00
N PHE A 16 -25.63 -2.17 5.46
CA PHE A 16 -24.46 -2.61 4.68
C PHE A 16 -24.86 -3.39 3.42
N GLU A 17 -25.78 -4.36 3.55
CA GLU A 17 -26.29 -5.11 2.38
C GLU A 17 -27.10 -4.20 1.42
N GLY A 18 -27.69 -3.12 1.92
CA GLY A 18 -28.40 -2.12 1.08
C GLY A 18 -27.46 -1.22 0.27
N ILE A 19 -26.20 -1.04 0.70
CA ILE A 19 -25.19 -0.20 0.02
C ILE A 19 -24.38 -1.02 -0.99
N LYS A 20 -24.32 -2.34 -0.80
CA LYS A 20 -23.66 -3.29 -1.71
C LYS A 20 -24.19 -3.18 -3.14
N GLY A 21 -23.27 -3.20 -4.09
CA GLY A 21 -23.58 -3.11 -5.51
C GLY A 21 -23.75 -1.68 -6.03
N LYS A 22 -23.50 -0.65 -5.21
CA LYS A 22 -23.36 0.73 -5.68
C LYS A 22 -22.28 0.83 -6.76
N ILE A 23 -22.57 1.60 -7.80
CA ILE A 23 -21.62 1.90 -8.87
C ILE A 23 -20.93 3.22 -8.54
N VAL A 24 -19.60 3.22 -8.60
CA VAL A 24 -18.75 4.42 -8.52
C VAL A 24 -18.01 4.60 -9.86
N ASN A 25 -17.77 5.84 -10.26
CA ASN A 25 -17.31 6.19 -11.62
C ASN A 25 -15.91 6.85 -11.63
N SER A 26 -15.27 6.97 -10.48
CA SER A 26 -13.88 7.45 -10.36
C SER A 26 -13.24 6.94 -9.08
N GLU A 27 -11.91 6.99 -9.03
CA GLU A 27 -11.16 6.56 -7.84
C GLU A 27 -11.43 7.48 -6.66
N GLU A 28 -11.57 8.78 -6.89
CA GLU A 28 -11.96 9.76 -5.88
C GLU A 28 -13.37 9.48 -5.34
N GLU A 29 -14.30 9.05 -6.21
CA GLU A 29 -15.64 8.64 -5.79
C GLU A 29 -15.57 7.40 -4.89
N TYR A 30 -14.73 6.42 -5.23
CA TYR A 30 -14.50 5.24 -4.42
C TYR A 30 -13.86 5.57 -3.06
N ARG A 31 -12.82 6.40 -3.04
CA ARG A 31 -12.18 6.86 -1.78
C ARG A 31 -13.19 7.55 -0.86
N ARG A 32 -13.98 8.48 -1.41
CA ARG A 32 -15.04 9.17 -0.65
C ARG A 32 -16.11 8.21 -0.18
N PHE A 33 -16.42 7.17 -0.96
CA PHE A 33 -17.34 6.13 -0.55
C PHE A 33 -16.80 5.36 0.66
N VAL A 34 -15.56 4.85 0.62
CA VAL A 34 -14.95 4.11 1.73
C VAL A 34 -14.94 4.95 3.01
N GLN A 35 -14.53 6.22 2.91
CA GLN A 35 -14.47 7.14 4.05
C GLN A 35 -15.83 7.42 4.70
N LYS A 36 -16.91 7.47 3.91
CA LYS A 36 -18.26 7.81 4.38
C LYS A 36 -19.04 6.60 4.89
N ASN A 37 -18.61 5.39 4.58
CA ASN A 37 -19.34 4.16 4.87
C ASN A 37 -18.44 3.21 5.66
N PRO A 38 -18.10 3.48 6.93
CA PRO A 38 -17.25 2.59 7.72
C PRO A 38 -17.90 1.20 7.82
N LEU A 39 -17.12 0.16 7.57
CA LEU A 39 -17.58 -1.23 7.73
C LEU A 39 -17.44 -1.72 9.17
N PRO A 40 -18.14 -2.81 9.49
CA PRO A 40 -17.81 -3.65 10.61
C PRO A 40 -16.33 -3.97 10.79
N GLU A 41 -15.95 -4.20 12.05
CA GLU A 41 -14.68 -4.86 12.34
C GLU A 41 -14.57 -6.21 11.61
N GLY A 42 -13.41 -6.45 10.99
CA GLY A 42 -13.14 -7.67 10.23
C GLY A 42 -13.65 -7.67 8.78
N TYR A 43 -14.16 -6.55 8.25
CA TYR A 43 -14.59 -6.42 6.86
C TYR A 43 -13.89 -5.27 6.13
N VAL A 44 -13.80 -5.38 4.81
CA VAL A 44 -13.25 -4.38 3.90
C VAL A 44 -14.15 -4.15 2.70
N TRP A 45 -14.12 -2.93 2.17
CA TRP A 45 -14.70 -2.60 0.88
C TRP A 45 -13.75 -3.04 -0.22
N CYS A 46 -14.36 -3.60 -1.25
CA CYS A 46 -13.73 -4.05 -2.47
C CYS A 46 -14.42 -3.36 -3.64
N ARG A 47 -13.75 -3.36 -4.78
CA ARG A 47 -14.34 -2.89 -6.03
C ARG A 47 -14.03 -3.88 -7.14
N SER A 48 -14.97 -4.07 -8.04
CA SER A 48 -14.75 -4.86 -9.26
C SER A 48 -15.15 -4.04 -10.48
N PRO A 49 -14.44 -4.17 -11.60
CA PRO A 49 -14.80 -3.48 -12.83
C PRO A 49 -16.26 -3.75 -13.23
N PHE A 50 -16.99 -2.69 -13.58
CA PHE A 50 -18.40 -2.77 -13.93
C PHE A 50 -18.73 -1.93 -15.16
N THR A 51 -18.88 -2.59 -16.31
CA THR A 51 -19.35 -2.00 -17.58
C THR A 51 -18.64 -0.70 -18.00
N GLY A 52 -17.49 -0.82 -18.66
CA GLY A 52 -16.71 0.32 -19.18
C GLY A 52 -15.53 0.71 -18.28
N LYS A 53 -14.59 1.49 -18.82
CA LYS A 53 -13.41 1.97 -18.07
C LYS A 53 -13.83 2.97 -16.98
N GLY A 54 -13.21 2.86 -15.80
CA GLY A 54 -13.41 3.78 -14.67
C GLY A 54 -14.72 3.59 -13.90
N LYS A 55 -15.52 2.57 -14.21
CA LYS A 55 -16.73 2.24 -13.46
C LYS A 55 -16.51 0.97 -12.66
N TRP A 56 -16.84 1.03 -11.38
CA TRP A 56 -16.70 -0.10 -10.47
C TRP A 56 -17.97 -0.36 -9.69
N LYS A 57 -18.24 -1.63 -9.46
CA LYS A 57 -19.25 -2.09 -8.52
C LYS A 57 -18.59 -2.32 -7.17
N VAL A 58 -19.11 -1.67 -6.14
CA VAL A 58 -18.60 -1.79 -4.78
C VAL A 58 -19.22 -3.00 -4.09
N THR A 59 -18.37 -3.81 -3.47
CA THR A 59 -18.74 -4.99 -2.67
C THR A 59 -17.96 -4.96 -1.35
N HIS A 60 -18.28 -5.84 -0.41
CA HIS A 60 -17.47 -6.02 0.79
C HIS A 60 -17.17 -7.50 1.00
N LYS A 61 -16.08 -7.79 1.70
CA LYS A 61 -15.69 -9.15 2.11
C LYS A 61 -14.99 -9.12 3.47
N LYS A 62 -14.73 -10.29 4.04
CA LYS A 62 -13.91 -10.40 5.25
C LYS A 62 -12.52 -9.83 4.95
N ALA A 63 -12.00 -8.97 5.82
CA ALA A 63 -10.64 -8.47 5.72
C ALA A 63 -9.68 -9.67 5.56
N PRO A 64 -8.65 -9.56 4.71
CA PRO A 64 -7.67 -10.63 4.61
C PRO A 64 -7.04 -10.85 5.99
N ASP A 65 -6.71 -12.10 6.33
CA ASP A 65 -5.96 -12.38 7.54
C ASP A 65 -4.51 -11.92 7.30
N ILE A 66 -4.21 -10.68 7.67
CA ILE A 66 -2.92 -10.04 7.43
C ILE A 66 -2.17 -10.04 8.76
N SER A 67 -0.96 -10.61 8.80
CA SER A 67 -0.13 -10.48 9.99
C SER A 67 0.25 -9.00 10.16
N THR A 68 -0.03 -8.47 11.33
CA THR A 68 0.26 -7.08 11.73
C THR A 68 1.72 -6.88 12.16
N THR A 69 2.50 -7.95 12.13
CA THR A 69 3.88 -8.07 12.58
C THR A 69 4.54 -9.15 11.74
N ASP A 70 5.76 -8.91 11.26
CA ASP A 70 6.57 -9.85 10.49
C ASP A 70 5.83 -10.42 9.26
N THR A 71 5.56 -9.61 8.25
CA THR A 71 5.18 -10.16 6.93
C THR A 71 6.34 -10.90 6.25
N GLY A 72 7.51 -11.04 6.90
CA GLY A 72 8.74 -11.56 6.30
C GLY A 72 9.33 -10.63 5.24
N LEU A 73 8.55 -9.68 4.74
CA LEU A 73 8.86 -8.89 3.56
C LEU A 73 10.14 -8.07 3.69
N GLU A 74 10.27 -7.34 4.80
CA GLU A 74 11.50 -6.59 5.09
C GLU A 74 12.70 -7.52 5.29
N GLN A 75 12.49 -8.71 5.88
CA GLN A 75 13.55 -9.70 6.09
C GLN A 75 14.00 -10.32 4.76
N ASP A 76 13.06 -10.56 3.85
CA ASP A 76 13.30 -11.05 2.50
C ASP A 76 14.04 -10.00 1.67
N LEU A 77 13.58 -8.74 1.67
CA LEU A 77 14.28 -7.65 0.99
C LEU A 77 15.69 -7.43 1.55
N ARG A 78 15.85 -7.46 2.88
CA ARG A 78 17.18 -7.42 3.52
C ARG A 78 18.08 -8.55 3.02
N SER A 79 17.55 -9.77 2.91
CA SER A 79 18.30 -10.93 2.43
C SER A 79 18.73 -10.77 0.97
N LEU A 80 17.87 -10.18 0.13
CA LEU A 80 18.22 -9.80 -1.24
C LEU A 80 19.34 -8.75 -1.27
N LEU A 81 19.22 -7.66 -0.52
CA LEU A 81 20.25 -6.62 -0.42
C LEU A 81 21.61 -7.19 0.05
N GLN A 82 21.59 -8.16 0.98
CA GLN A 82 22.81 -8.86 1.40
C GLN A 82 23.40 -9.71 0.28
N THR A 83 22.57 -10.44 -0.45
CA THR A 83 22.98 -11.27 -1.60
C THR A 83 23.60 -10.43 -2.70
N TRP A 84 23.10 -9.22 -2.92
CA TRP A 84 23.62 -8.26 -3.90
C TRP A 84 24.82 -7.45 -3.40
N GLY A 85 25.26 -7.65 -2.15
CA GLY A 85 26.36 -6.88 -1.56
C GLY A 85 26.02 -5.43 -1.22
N LEU A 86 24.74 -5.05 -1.28
CA LEU A 86 24.24 -3.69 -1.08
C LEU A 86 23.82 -3.40 0.36
N TRP A 87 23.66 -4.42 1.20
CA TRP A 87 23.14 -4.25 2.56
C TRP A 87 23.87 -3.18 3.38
N ASN A 88 25.18 -3.03 3.21
CA ASN A 88 25.97 -2.06 3.96
C ASN A 88 25.65 -0.59 3.61
N HIS A 89 24.92 -0.35 2.53
CA HIS A 89 24.47 0.98 2.11
C HIS A 89 23.18 1.41 2.82
N PHE A 90 22.38 0.45 3.27
CA PHE A 90 21.03 0.71 3.78
C PHE A 90 20.98 0.63 5.30
N GLU A 91 20.38 1.64 5.91
CA GLU A 91 19.90 1.60 7.29
C GLU A 91 18.42 1.18 7.30
N GLN A 92 18.03 0.29 8.21
CA GLN A 92 16.64 -0.16 8.36
C GLN A 92 15.91 0.63 9.48
N ASP A 93 14.60 0.83 9.35
CA ASP A 93 13.71 1.44 10.35
C ASP A 93 14.16 2.84 10.82
N VAL A 94 14.58 3.69 9.89
CA VAL A 94 15.12 5.00 10.22
C VAL A 94 14.09 6.12 10.11
N ARG A 95 14.28 7.16 10.93
CA ARG A 95 13.46 8.38 10.85
C ARG A 95 14.23 9.51 10.19
N ILE A 96 13.75 9.95 9.03
CA ILE A 96 14.34 11.04 8.22
C ILE A 96 13.22 12.02 7.84
N LEU A 97 13.48 13.33 7.98
CA LEU A 97 12.49 14.39 7.70
C LEU A 97 11.14 14.20 8.45
N GLY A 98 11.19 13.58 9.64
CA GLY A 98 9.99 13.27 10.43
C GLY A 98 9.17 12.07 9.93
N ARG A 99 9.59 11.38 8.87
CA ARG A 99 8.97 10.16 8.33
C ARG A 99 9.76 8.93 8.76
N GLN A 100 9.04 7.83 9.03
CA GLN A 100 9.65 6.51 9.18
C GLN A 100 9.84 5.91 7.78
N LEU A 101 11.04 5.44 7.52
CA LEU A 101 11.47 4.80 6.28
C LEU A 101 11.94 3.39 6.60
N ASP A 102 11.54 2.43 5.77
CA ASP A 102 11.83 1.02 6.03
C ASP A 102 13.30 0.71 5.72
N PHE A 103 13.81 1.15 4.56
CA PHE A 103 15.23 1.11 4.22
C PHE A 103 15.68 2.43 3.61
N ALA A 104 16.82 2.95 4.06
CA ALA A 104 17.38 4.19 3.51
C ALA A 104 18.89 4.13 3.31
N ASP A 105 19.35 4.45 2.11
CA ASP A 105 20.73 4.83 1.81
C ASP A 105 20.84 6.35 1.87
N ARG A 106 21.41 6.86 2.97
CA ARG A 106 21.55 8.31 3.17
C ARG A 106 22.58 8.95 2.25
N GLN A 107 23.58 8.19 1.81
CA GLN A 107 24.66 8.71 0.99
C GLN A 107 24.14 9.02 -0.42
N ASN A 108 23.40 8.07 -0.99
CA ASN A 108 22.82 8.18 -2.33
C ASN A 108 21.40 8.77 -2.33
N LYS A 109 20.83 9.02 -1.15
CA LYS A 109 19.44 9.47 -0.94
C LYS A 109 18.43 8.55 -1.62
N VAL A 110 18.54 7.27 -1.36
CA VAL A 110 17.62 6.23 -1.86
C VAL A 110 16.80 5.66 -0.71
N VAL A 111 15.51 5.43 -0.95
CA VAL A 111 14.59 4.79 0.00
C VAL A 111 13.93 3.60 -0.68
N LEU A 112 13.82 2.48 0.05
CA LEU A 112 12.99 1.34 -0.35
C LEU A 112 11.86 1.21 0.67
N GLU A 113 10.62 1.16 0.19
CA GLU A 113 9.39 1.06 0.99
C GLU A 113 8.65 -0.22 0.58
N PRO A 114 9.07 -1.40 1.08
CA PRO A 114 8.35 -2.64 0.87
C PRO A 114 7.11 -2.73 1.75
N GLY A 115 5.96 -3.03 1.17
CA GLY A 115 4.75 -3.18 1.97
C GLY A 115 3.63 -3.95 1.31
N ALA A 116 2.77 -4.50 2.17
CA ALA A 116 1.57 -5.18 1.71
C ALA A 116 0.53 -4.16 1.24
N VAL A 117 -0.13 -4.41 0.10
CA VAL A 117 -1.15 -3.52 -0.50
C VAL A 117 -2.14 -3.00 0.54
N TYR A 118 -2.64 -3.89 1.39
CA TYR A 118 -3.63 -3.54 2.41
C TYR A 118 -3.19 -2.39 3.32
N TRP A 119 -1.93 -2.37 3.76
CA TRP A 119 -1.41 -1.34 4.66
C TRP A 119 -1.16 -0.01 3.96
N HIS A 120 -0.99 -0.04 2.64
CA HIS A 120 -0.81 1.13 1.80
C HIS A 120 -2.10 1.61 1.14
N THR A 121 -3.26 1.08 1.55
CA THR A 121 -4.57 1.59 1.13
C THR A 121 -5.39 2.07 2.32
N PRO A 122 -6.38 2.98 2.11
CA PRO A 122 -7.17 3.54 3.20
C PRO A 122 -7.81 2.47 4.09
N ASP A 123 -7.84 2.73 5.40
CA ASP A 123 -8.55 1.89 6.38
C ASP A 123 -9.92 1.41 5.88
N GLY A 124 -10.16 0.10 5.97
CA GLY A 124 -11.41 -0.51 5.53
C GLY A 124 -11.53 -0.67 4.01
N CYS A 125 -10.45 -0.45 3.26
CA CYS A 125 -10.31 -0.80 1.86
C CYS A 125 -9.48 -2.09 1.73
N GLU A 126 -9.85 -2.97 0.80
CA GLU A 126 -8.97 -4.07 0.42
C GLU A 126 -7.72 -3.55 -0.29
N GLY A 127 -7.91 -2.55 -1.16
CA GLY A 127 -6.89 -2.08 -2.07
C GLY A 127 -6.65 -3.04 -3.24
N GLU A 128 -5.84 -2.60 -4.19
CA GLU A 128 -5.29 -3.43 -5.26
C GLU A 128 -3.84 -2.99 -5.56
N ALA A 129 -2.99 -3.95 -5.93
CA ALA A 129 -1.70 -3.65 -6.54
C ALA A 129 -1.92 -3.27 -8.01
N LEU A 130 -1.37 -2.14 -8.44
CA LEU A 130 -1.35 -1.71 -9.84
C LEU A 130 -0.09 -2.18 -10.56
N ALA A 131 1.04 -2.19 -9.86
CA ALA A 131 2.33 -2.67 -10.34
C ALA A 131 3.07 -3.37 -9.19
N ALA A 132 4.09 -4.15 -9.53
CA ALA A 132 4.93 -4.83 -8.55
C ALA A 132 5.84 -3.83 -7.80
N ILE A 133 6.39 -2.86 -8.54
CA ILE A 133 7.22 -1.76 -8.04
C ILE A 133 6.84 -0.45 -8.74
N GLY A 134 7.23 0.69 -8.17
CA GLY A 134 7.03 2.01 -8.76
C GLY A 134 7.69 3.12 -7.95
N GLU A 135 7.90 4.28 -8.56
CA GLU A 135 8.58 5.41 -7.91
C GLU A 135 7.62 6.25 -7.06
N HIS A 136 6.32 6.09 -7.31
CA HIS A 136 5.25 6.73 -6.55
C HIS A 136 4.24 5.71 -6.00
N PRO A 137 3.62 5.95 -4.84
CA PRO A 137 2.66 5.00 -4.27
C PRO A 137 1.39 4.86 -5.14
N GLU A 138 1.01 5.89 -5.92
CA GLU A 138 -0.08 5.85 -6.90
C GLU A 138 0.19 4.91 -8.08
N GLU A 139 1.44 4.54 -8.35
CA GLU A 139 1.80 3.59 -9.41
C GLU A 139 1.72 2.15 -8.93
N VAL A 140 1.80 1.95 -7.62
CA VAL A 140 1.94 0.63 -6.99
C VAL A 140 0.65 0.20 -6.32
N TYR A 141 -0.04 1.12 -5.64
CA TYR A 141 -1.24 0.84 -4.87
C TYR A 141 -2.44 1.55 -5.46
N SER A 142 -3.64 1.00 -5.26
CA SER A 142 -4.87 1.74 -5.54
C SER A 142 -6.01 1.40 -4.58
N PRO A 143 -6.63 2.42 -3.95
CA PRO A 143 -6.09 3.77 -3.78
C PRO A 143 -4.91 3.80 -2.77
N PRO A 144 -3.80 4.54 -2.97
CA PRO A 144 -2.80 4.73 -1.93
C PRO A 144 -3.30 5.53 -0.72
N THR A 145 -2.66 5.38 0.44
CA THR A 145 -2.95 6.24 1.60
C THR A 145 -2.48 7.68 1.36
N GLU A 146 -3.16 8.64 2.00
CA GLU A 146 -2.71 10.04 1.99
C GLU A 146 -1.36 10.21 2.72
N SER A 147 -1.08 9.35 3.70
CA SER A 147 0.20 9.36 4.41
C SER A 147 1.37 9.01 3.48
N ASP A 148 1.19 8.01 2.61
CA ASP A 148 2.21 7.59 1.64
C ASP A 148 2.46 8.66 0.59
N ILE A 149 1.39 9.27 0.06
CA ILE A 149 1.50 10.41 -0.87
C ILE A 149 2.28 11.56 -0.24
N GLN A 150 2.01 11.88 1.02
CA GLN A 150 2.74 12.94 1.73
C GLN A 150 4.17 12.54 2.06
N LYS A 151 4.43 11.27 2.36
CA LYS A 151 5.78 10.72 2.56
C LYS A 151 6.59 10.92 1.27
N GLN A 152 6.06 10.48 0.13
CA GLN A 152 6.66 10.64 -1.20
C GLN A 152 7.04 12.10 -1.47
N ARG A 153 6.08 13.02 -1.39
CA ARG A 153 6.32 14.44 -1.65
C ARG A 153 7.41 15.03 -0.76
N THR A 154 7.39 14.70 0.55
CA THR A 154 8.40 15.19 1.51
C THR A 154 9.82 14.73 1.12
N LEU A 155 9.96 13.49 0.65
CA LEU A 155 11.23 12.89 0.25
C LEU A 155 11.74 13.48 -1.06
N GLU A 156 10.88 13.59 -2.07
CA GLU A 156 11.21 14.19 -3.37
C GLU A 156 11.65 15.64 -3.26
N GLU A 157 10.93 16.45 -2.47
CA GLU A 157 11.30 17.84 -2.21
C GLU A 157 12.69 17.97 -1.57
N ALA A 158 13.14 16.94 -0.86
CA ALA A 158 14.47 16.87 -0.27
C ALA A 158 15.52 16.15 -1.16
N GLY A 159 15.13 15.77 -2.38
CA GLY A 159 15.96 15.14 -3.40
C GLY A 159 16.25 13.66 -3.12
N TRP A 160 15.33 12.96 -2.47
CA TRP A 160 15.38 11.51 -2.32
C TRP A 160 14.68 10.82 -3.48
N GLN A 161 15.21 9.66 -3.86
CA GLN A 161 14.58 8.72 -4.78
C GLN A 161 13.95 7.60 -3.96
N VAL A 162 12.70 7.25 -4.26
CA VAL A 162 11.91 6.30 -3.47
C VAL A 162 11.42 5.20 -4.39
N LEU A 163 11.64 3.94 -3.99
CA LEU A 163 11.04 2.80 -4.65
C LEU A 163 10.02 2.16 -3.72
N TRP A 164 8.76 2.15 -4.14
CA TRP A 164 7.67 1.43 -3.50
C TRP A 164 7.62 0.01 -4.04
N ILE A 165 7.53 -0.98 -3.15
CA ILE A 165 7.69 -2.40 -3.49
C ILE A 165 6.52 -3.17 -2.88
N THR A 166 5.70 -3.83 -3.70
CA THR A 166 4.63 -4.69 -3.19
C THR A 166 5.18 -5.97 -2.56
N GLU A 167 4.33 -6.65 -1.79
CA GLU A 167 4.66 -7.96 -1.24
C GLU A 167 5.01 -9.01 -2.31
N ASN A 168 4.39 -8.90 -3.49
CA ASN A 168 4.64 -9.81 -4.60
C ASN A 168 6.02 -9.61 -5.23
N ALA A 169 6.48 -8.36 -5.30
CA ALA A 169 7.73 -8.01 -5.97
C ALA A 169 8.96 -8.59 -5.27
N VAL A 170 8.99 -8.57 -3.94
CA VAL A 170 10.12 -9.13 -3.18
C VAL A 170 10.26 -10.64 -3.45
N SER A 171 9.15 -11.35 -3.63
CA SER A 171 9.17 -12.80 -3.89
C SER A 171 9.41 -13.17 -5.36
N ASN A 172 8.87 -12.39 -6.30
CA ASN A 172 8.74 -12.79 -7.70
C ASN A 172 9.46 -11.89 -8.70
N ASP A 173 9.77 -10.64 -8.32
CA ASP A 173 10.33 -9.61 -9.20
C ASP A 173 11.59 -8.96 -8.61
N ALA A 174 12.39 -9.75 -7.86
CA ALA A 174 13.59 -9.27 -7.18
C ALA A 174 14.63 -8.64 -8.14
N GLU A 175 14.74 -9.14 -9.37
CA GLU A 175 15.63 -8.54 -10.39
C GLU A 175 15.19 -7.13 -10.78
N ALA A 176 13.90 -6.82 -10.83
CA ALA A 176 13.43 -5.47 -11.14
C ALA A 176 13.83 -4.45 -10.05
N ILE A 177 13.86 -4.88 -8.79
CA ILE A 177 14.36 -4.06 -7.66
C ILE A 177 15.86 -3.81 -7.84
N LYS A 178 16.61 -4.84 -8.22
CA LYS A 178 18.06 -4.76 -8.44
C LYS A 178 18.40 -3.86 -9.63
N ASP A 179 17.72 -4.01 -10.75
CA ASP A 179 17.89 -3.19 -11.95
C ASP A 179 17.65 -1.71 -11.63
N TRP A 180 16.57 -1.40 -10.89
CA TRP A 180 16.30 -0.02 -10.46
C TRP A 180 17.43 0.55 -9.61
N LEU A 181 17.95 -0.22 -8.64
CA LEU A 181 19.08 0.16 -7.79
C LEU A 181 20.38 0.40 -8.58
N GLU A 182 20.63 -0.39 -9.63
CA GLU A 182 21.75 -0.20 -10.56
C GLU A 182 21.63 1.13 -11.32
N GLU A 183 20.42 1.47 -11.78
CA GLU A 183 20.14 2.74 -12.48
C GLU A 183 20.24 3.96 -11.56
N THR A 184 19.91 3.80 -10.27
CA THR A 184 19.99 4.88 -9.27
C THR A 184 21.41 5.20 -8.80
N ALA A 185 22.43 4.54 -9.36
CA ALA A 185 23.84 4.67 -8.97
C ALA A 185 24.11 4.34 -7.49
N VAL A 186 23.34 3.40 -6.92
CA VAL A 186 23.66 2.79 -5.62
C VAL A 186 24.82 1.78 -5.75
N LEU A 187 25.12 1.35 -7.00
CA LEU A 187 26.22 0.46 -7.40
C LEU A 187 27.32 1.19 -8.17
#